data_AF-X1CZJ6-F1
#
_entry.id   AF-X1CZJ6-F1
#
_cell.length_a   1.000
_cell.length_b   1.000
_cell.length_c   1.000
_cell.angle_alpha   90.00
_cell.angle_beta   90.00
_cell.angle_gamma   90.00
#
_symmetry.space_group_name_H-M   'P 1'
#
loop_
_entity.id
_entity.type
_entity.pdbx_description
1 polymer ?
#
loop_
_entity_poly.entity_id
_entity_poly.type
_entity_poly.pdbx_seq_one_letter_code
_entity_poly.pdbx_strand_id
1 'polypeptide(L)'
;GWYNKTLKKPCGNGKLSFIHIDCDLYESTLDVLEYCKDYLQQGTVILFDDWYAFKGDNNSGERKAFKEINDKYGLKWNNFPATGCQRAFIYQDQTKQ
;
A
#
# COMPACT_ATOMS: atom_id res chain seq x y z
N GLY A 1 -12.78 13.79 -3.80
CA GLY A 1 -13.33 12.92 -4.87
C GLY A 1 -13.04 11.48 -4.52
N TRP A 2 -13.64 10.51 -5.20
CA TRP A 2 -13.43 9.08 -4.90
C TRP A 2 -12.11 8.58 -5.49
N TYR A 3 -11.34 7.76 -4.77
CA TYR A 3 -10.02 7.29 -5.21
C TYR A 3 -10.08 6.58 -6.56
N ASN A 4 -11.00 5.63 -6.72
CA ASN A 4 -11.25 4.92 -7.98
C ASN A 4 -11.62 5.81 -9.18
N LYS A 5 -12.00 7.08 -8.95
CA LYS A 5 -12.37 8.04 -9.99
C LYS A 5 -11.34 9.15 -10.21
N THR A 6 -10.40 9.32 -9.29
CA THR A 6 -9.52 10.50 -9.26
C THR A 6 -8.04 10.17 -9.34
N LEU A 7 -7.64 8.93 -9.06
CA LEU A 7 -6.28 8.48 -9.25
C LEU A 7 -5.91 8.53 -10.74
N LYS A 8 -4.87 9.29 -11.06
CA LYS A 8 -4.34 9.49 -12.42
C LYS A 8 -3.01 8.79 -12.53
N LYS A 9 -2.59 8.40 -13.73
CA LYS A 9 -1.24 7.87 -13.96
C LYS A 9 -0.17 8.79 -13.33
N PRO A 10 0.85 8.25 -12.63
CA PRO A 10 1.92 9.07 -12.06
C PRO A 10 2.67 9.82 -13.16
N CYS A 11 3.14 11.02 -12.84
CA CYS A 11 3.97 11.82 -13.75
C CYS A 11 5.39 11.25 -13.88
N GLY A 12 6.18 11.79 -14.82
CA GLY A 12 7.57 11.37 -15.03
C GLY A 12 7.69 9.97 -15.61
N ASN A 13 8.56 9.13 -15.02
CA ASN A 13 8.78 7.75 -15.46
C ASN A 13 7.60 6.81 -15.13
N GLY A 14 6.53 7.33 -14.52
CA GLY A 14 5.33 6.56 -14.20
C GLY A 14 5.52 5.60 -13.02
N LYS A 15 6.56 5.76 -12.20
CA LYS A 15 6.82 4.91 -11.03
C LYS A 15 6.65 5.68 -9.73
N LEU A 16 6.15 4.99 -8.71
CA LEU A 16 5.95 5.52 -7.37
C LEU A 16 7.18 5.20 -6.52
N SER A 17 7.84 6.20 -5.95
CA SER A 17 8.94 6.01 -5.00
C SER A 17 8.45 5.90 -3.56
N PHE A 18 7.39 6.64 -3.23
CA PHE A 18 6.79 6.69 -1.90
C PHE A 18 5.26 6.74 -2.02
N ILE A 19 4.58 5.98 -1.17
CA ILE A 19 3.11 5.89 -1.11
C ILE A 19 2.72 6.10 0.36
N HIS A 20 1.90 7.10 0.62
CA HIS A 20 1.30 7.33 1.93
C HIS A 20 -0.20 7.03 1.85
N ILE A 21 -0.67 6.11 2.68
CA ILE A 21 -2.07 5.72 2.78
C ILE A 21 -2.59 6.19 4.12
N ASP A 22 -3.59 7.05 4.06
CA ASP A 22 -4.29 7.70 5.17
C ASP A 22 -5.77 7.78 4.74
N CYS A 23 -6.41 6.61 4.73
CA CYS A 23 -7.75 6.43 4.18
C CYS A 23 -8.74 5.84 5.17
N ASP A 24 -8.26 5.40 6.35
CA ASP A 24 -8.94 4.63 7.40
C ASP A 24 -9.55 3.29 6.96
N LEU A 25 -10.41 3.34 5.93
CA LEU A 25 -11.34 2.30 5.53
C LEU A 25 -10.71 1.26 4.60
N TYR A 26 -11.18 0.03 4.76
CA TYR A 26 -10.81 -1.10 3.92
C TYR A 26 -11.03 -0.84 2.42
N GLU A 27 -12.23 -0.40 2.02
CA GLU A 27 -12.58 -0.22 0.60
C GLU A 27 -11.73 0.86 -0.08
N SER A 28 -11.50 1.97 0.63
CA SER A 28 -10.66 3.07 0.13
C SER A 28 -9.20 2.64 -0.02
N THR A 29 -8.69 1.89 0.96
CA THR A 29 -7.33 1.35 0.91
C THR A 29 -7.17 0.34 -0.22
N LEU A 30 -8.17 -0.51 -0.43
CA LEU A 30 -8.16 -1.50 -1.51
C LEU A 30 -8.12 -0.81 -2.88
N ASP A 31 -8.94 0.21 -3.10
CA ASP A 31 -8.95 1.00 -4.34
C ASP A 31 -7.57 1.64 -4.63
N VAL A 32 -6.93 2.22 -3.61
CA VAL A 32 -5.61 2.85 -3.74
C VAL A 32 -4.54 1.79 -4.06
N LEU A 33 -4.53 0.67 -3.32
CA LEU A 33 -3.55 -0.39 -3.51
C LEU A 33 -3.68 -1.09 -4.87
N GLU A 34 -4.92 -1.32 -5.32
CA GLU A 34 -5.24 -1.89 -6.64
C GLU A 34 -4.69 -0.98 -7.75
N TYR A 35 -4.75 0.34 -7.58
CA TYR A 35 -4.10 1.30 -8.49
C TYR A 35 -2.57 1.29 -8.36
N CYS A 36 -2.02 1.29 -7.14
CA CYS A 36 -0.58 1.45 -6.90
C CYS A 36 0.25 0.28 -7.45
N LYS A 37 -0.29 -0.94 -7.50
CA LYS A 37 0.43 -2.16 -7.91
C LYS A 37 1.15 -2.03 -9.25
N ASP A 38 0.56 -1.29 -10.20
CA ASP A 38 1.07 -1.18 -11.57
C ASP A 38 2.27 -0.22 -11.68
N TYR A 39 2.50 0.58 -10.64
CA TYR A 39 3.49 1.64 -10.61
C TYR A 39 4.62 1.41 -9.61
N LEU A 40 4.67 0.22 -8.99
CA LEU A 40 5.75 -0.17 -8.08
C LEU A 40 7.09 -0.32 -8.82
N GLN A 41 8.17 -0.10 -8.08
CA GLN A 41 9.56 -0.33 -8.48
C GLN A 41 10.36 -0.83 -7.27
N GLN A 42 11.49 -1.50 -7.50
CA GLN A 42 12.39 -1.91 -6.41
C GLN A 42 12.66 -0.74 -5.46
N GLY A 43 12.40 -0.93 -4.17
CA GLY A 43 12.63 0.09 -3.16
C GLY A 43 11.49 1.08 -2.95
N THR A 44 10.34 0.95 -3.64
CA THR A 44 9.14 1.74 -3.31
C THR A 44 8.79 1.55 -1.83
N VAL A 45 8.68 2.65 -1.10
CA VAL A 45 8.23 2.62 0.30
C VAL A 45 6.73 2.90 0.34
N ILE A 46 5.99 2.09 1.09
CA ILE A 46 4.58 2.30 1.40
C ILE A 46 4.44 2.51 2.91
N LEU A 47 3.71 3.54 3.32
CA LEU A 47 3.41 3.90 4.69
C LEU A 47 1.89 3.93 4.87
N PHE A 48 1.42 3.28 5.92
CA PHE A 48 0.03 3.25 6.37
C PHE A 48 -0.09 4.06 7.67
N ASP A 49 -0.99 5.05 7.72
CA ASP A 49 -1.20 5.89 8.90
C ASP A 49 -1.95 5.13 10.02
N ASP A 50 -2.94 4.33 9.62
CA ASP A 50 -3.92 3.68 10.50
C ASP A 50 -3.73 2.17 10.61
N TRP A 51 -2.48 1.71 10.55
CA TRP A 51 -2.17 0.28 10.52
C TRP A 51 -2.78 -0.48 11.70
N TYR A 52 -2.79 0.11 12.89
CA TYR A 52 -3.36 -0.50 14.11
C TYR A 52 -4.79 -0.05 14.43
N ALA A 53 -5.49 0.61 13.51
CA ALA A 53 -6.92 0.87 13.63
C ALA A 53 -7.72 -0.44 13.80
N PHE A 54 -8.99 -0.30 14.20
CA PHE A 54 -9.88 -1.45 14.47
C PHE A 54 -9.30 -2.43 15.50
N LYS A 55 -8.67 -1.89 16.56
CA LYS A 55 -8.02 -2.68 17.64
C LYS A 55 -6.90 -3.60 17.14
N GLY A 56 -6.28 -3.24 16.01
CA GLY A 56 -5.24 -4.05 15.39
C GLY A 56 -5.74 -5.42 14.91
N ASP A 57 -7.01 -5.53 14.48
CA ASP A 57 -7.51 -6.72 13.82
C ASP A 57 -6.87 -6.88 12.42
N ASN A 58 -6.38 -8.08 12.13
CA ASN A 58 -5.81 -8.41 10.82
C ASN A 58 -6.88 -8.50 9.71
N ASN A 59 -8.15 -8.66 10.09
CA ASN A 59 -9.27 -8.84 9.16
C ASN A 59 -10.11 -7.57 8.99
N SER A 60 -9.55 -6.40 9.31
CA SER A 60 -10.21 -5.11 9.20
C SER A 60 -9.26 -4.04 8.62
N GLY A 61 -9.84 -2.95 8.10
CA GLY A 61 -9.12 -1.76 7.66
C GLY A 61 -7.98 -2.01 6.65
N GLU A 62 -6.93 -1.21 6.79
CA GLU A 62 -5.75 -1.22 5.90
C GLU A 62 -5.02 -2.56 5.89
N ARG A 63 -4.94 -3.24 7.04
CA ARG A 63 -4.26 -4.54 7.18
C ARG A 63 -4.88 -5.62 6.31
N LYS A 64 -6.21 -5.70 6.32
CA LYS A 64 -6.93 -6.65 5.47
C LYS A 64 -6.72 -6.34 4.01
N ALA A 65 -6.89 -5.08 3.60
CA ALA A 65 -6.71 -4.66 2.21
C ALA A 65 -5.29 -4.95 1.70
N PHE A 66 -4.27 -4.63 2.51
CA PHE A 66 -2.87 -4.90 2.17
C PHE A 66 -2.59 -6.39 2.05
N LYS A 67 -3.10 -7.21 2.98
CA LYS A 67 -2.96 -8.67 2.90
C LYS A 67 -3.57 -9.21 1.60
N GLU A 68 -4.80 -8.83 1.29
CA GLU A 68 -5.51 -9.35 0.13
C GLU A 68 -4.87 -8.95 -1.20
N ILE A 69 -4.41 -7.69 -1.33
CA ILE A 69 -3.70 -7.23 -2.54
C ILE A 69 -2.38 -7.97 -2.72
N ASN A 70 -1.64 -8.19 -1.63
CA ASN A 70 -0.37 -8.91 -1.69
C ASN A 70 -0.57 -10.37 -2.08
N ASP A 71 -1.59 -11.04 -1.52
CA ASP A 71 -1.92 -12.43 -1.87
C ASP A 71 -2.42 -12.54 -3.33
N LYS A 72 -3.26 -11.59 -3.77
CA LYS A 72 -3.84 -11.56 -5.12
C LYS A 72 -2.77 -11.39 -6.21
N TYR A 73 -1.76 -10.55 -5.97
CA TYR A 73 -0.75 -10.19 -6.97
C TYR A 73 0.65 -10.74 -6.70
N GLY A 74 0.83 -11.51 -5.61
CA GLY A 74 2.12 -12.06 -5.23
C GLY A 74 3.16 -11.01 -4.84
N LEU A 75 2.74 -9.83 -4.37
CA LEU A 75 3.65 -8.74 -4.01
C LEU A 75 4.46 -9.08 -2.76
N LYS A 76 5.75 -8.73 -2.76
CA LYS A 76 6.67 -8.98 -1.65
C LYS A 76 7.20 -7.68 -1.07
N TRP A 77 7.26 -7.65 0.25
CA TRP A 77 7.60 -6.48 1.03
C TRP A 77 8.51 -6.86 2.19
N ASN A 78 9.53 -6.05 2.44
CA ASN A 78 10.31 -6.12 3.66
C ASN A 78 9.75 -5.13 4.68
N ASN A 79 9.90 -5.46 5.96
CA ASN A 79 9.56 -4.52 7.03
C ASN A 79 10.42 -3.26 6.93
N PHE A 80 9.77 -2.11 7.10
CA PHE A 80 10.39 -0.81 7.29
C PHE A 80 9.94 -0.25 8.67
N PRO A 81 10.59 0.77 9.25
CA PRO A 81 10.24 1.26 10.58
C PRO A 81 8.75 1.54 10.77
N ALA A 82 8.29 1.37 12.01
CA ALA A 82 6.93 1.64 12.46
C ALA A 82 7.00 2.58 13.66
N THR A 83 6.11 3.57 13.72
CA THR A 83 6.04 4.55 14.81
C THR A 83 4.58 4.82 15.16
N GLY A 84 4.22 4.68 16.44
CA GLY A 84 2.84 4.90 16.88
C GLY A 84 1.86 3.93 16.21
N CYS A 85 0.80 4.48 15.61
CA CYS A 85 -0.22 3.71 14.89
C CYS A 85 0.19 3.32 13.46
N GLN A 86 1.31 3.84 12.97
CA GLN A 86 1.72 3.72 11.58
C GLN A 86 2.60 2.50 11.31
N ARG A 87 2.58 2.02 10.07
CA ARG A 87 3.47 0.94 9.62
C ARG A 87 3.96 1.18 8.19
N ALA A 88 5.26 1.03 7.98
CA ALA A 88 5.85 1.09 6.65
C ALA A 88 6.44 -0.25 6.18
N PHE A 89 6.52 -0.38 4.86
CA PHE A 89 7.14 -1.50 4.17
C PHE A 89 7.92 -1.01 2.95
N ILE A 90 8.89 -1.81 2.50
CA ILE A 90 9.69 -1.54 1.29
C ILE A 90 9.54 -2.67 0.27
N TYR A 91 9.11 -2.34 -0.94
CA TYR A 91 8.81 -3.29 -2.01
C TYR A 91 10.06 -4.01 -2.54
N GLN A 92 9.92 -5.31 -2.79
CA GLN A 92 10.95 -6.17 -3.37
C GLN A 92 10.49 -6.72 -4.72
N ASP A 93 11.07 -6.18 -5.79
CA ASP A 93 10.83 -6.62 -7.17
C ASP A 93 11.50 -7.97 -7.40
N GLN A 94 10.68 -9.00 -7.60
CA GLN A 94 11.13 -10.38 -7.77
C GLN A 94 11.81 -10.62 -9.14
N THR A 95 11.67 -9.70 -10.09
CA THR A 95 12.25 -9.85 -11.44
C THR A 95 13.74 -9.48 -11.52
N LYS A 96 14.30 -8.93 -10.44
CA LYS A 96 15.67 -8.37 -10.40
C LYS A 96 16.62 -9.12 -9.46
N GLN A 97 16.28 -10.36 -9.07
CA GLN A 97 17.18 -11.27 -8.35
C GLN A 97 18.01 -12.12 -9.31
#